data_AF-A0A922YGJ3-F1
#
_entry.id   AF-A0A922YGJ3-F1
#
_cell.length_a   1.000
_cell.length_b   1.000
_cell.length_c   1.000
_cell.angle_alpha   90.00
_cell.angle_beta   90.00
_cell.angle_gamma   90.00
#
_symmetry.space_group_name_H-M   'P 1'
#
loop_
_entity.id
_entity.type
_entity.pdbx_description
1 polymer ?
#
loop_
_entity_poly.entity_id
_entity_poly.type
_entity_poly.pdbx_seq_one_letter_code
_entity_poly.pdbx_strand_id
1 'polypeptide(L)'
;MRTAGYGFVFLGLAQAILLQFTGRDNVTLLASFGLCMLVGTVLLAANAIARFLRGTLQLRPFNALKLFPVLFIVMFALTFGLRLIMPSNFSATETVWLVAIMAVFFSIYATIYRKRA
;
A
#
# COMPACT_ATOMS: atom_id res chain seq x y z
N MET A 1 -8.57 -13.52 -11.09
CA MET A 1 -7.68 -13.21 -9.93
C MET A 1 -7.53 -11.71 -9.67
N ARG A 2 -7.27 -10.87 -10.68
CA ARG A 2 -7.04 -9.42 -10.48
C ARG A 2 -8.28 -8.68 -9.94
N THR A 3 -9.44 -8.89 -10.55
CA THR A 3 -10.73 -8.31 -10.15
C THR A 3 -11.17 -8.76 -8.76
N ALA A 4 -11.03 -10.05 -8.45
CA ALA A 4 -11.31 -10.58 -7.12
C ALA A 4 -10.41 -9.97 -6.03
N GLY A 5 -9.10 -9.84 -6.29
CA GLY A 5 -8.16 -9.20 -5.36
C GLY A 5 -8.49 -7.73 -5.08
N TYR A 6 -8.82 -6.95 -6.12
CA TYR A 6 -9.28 -5.58 -5.94
C TYR A 6 -10.59 -5.51 -5.16
N GLY A 7 -11.54 -6.43 -5.41
CA GLY A 7 -12.80 -6.50 -4.67
C GLY A 7 -12.60 -6.71 -3.17
N PHE A 8 -11.73 -7.63 -2.76
CA PHE A 8 -11.42 -7.86 -1.35
C PHE A 8 -10.73 -6.66 -0.68
N VAL A 9 -9.82 -5.98 -1.38
CA VAL A 9 -9.18 -4.76 -0.86
C VAL A 9 -10.19 -3.61 -0.74
N PHE A 10 -11.10 -3.46 -1.70
CA PHE A 10 -12.15 -2.43 -1.64
C PHE A 10 -13.15 -2.69 -0.51
N LEU A 11 -13.54 -3.95 -0.30
CA LEU A 11 -14.36 -4.37 0.83
C LEU A 11 -13.65 -4.09 2.17
N GLY A 12 -12.35 -4.39 2.26
CA GLY A 12 -11.54 -4.04 3.43
C GLY A 12 -11.50 -2.53 3.67
N LEU A 13 -11.28 -1.72 2.63
CA LEU A 13 -11.32 -0.26 2.75
C LEU A 13 -12.68 0.27 3.20
N ALA A 14 -13.78 -0.29 2.68
CA ALA A 14 -15.12 0.06 3.14
C ALA A 14 -15.34 -0.29 4.62
N GLN A 15 -14.85 -1.45 5.07
CA GLN A 15 -14.87 -1.84 6.48
C GLN A 15 -14.01 -0.93 7.36
N ALA A 16 -12.86 -0.45 6.86
CA ALA A 16 -12.02 0.50 7.59
C ALA A 16 -12.74 1.84 7.84
N ILE A 17 -13.51 2.31 6.85
CA ILE A 17 -14.35 3.50 6.99
C ILE A 17 -15.45 3.24 8.04
N LEU A 18 -16.12 2.09 7.98
CA LEU A 18 -17.15 1.70 8.95
C LEU A 18 -16.60 1.59 10.38
N LEU A 19 -15.40 1.04 10.56
CA LEU A 19 -14.70 0.97 11.85
C LEU A 19 -14.39 2.36 12.42
N GLN A 20 -14.22 3.37 11.56
CA GLN A 20 -14.01 4.74 11.99
C GLN A 20 -15.28 5.34 12.62
N PHE A 21 -16.47 4.94 12.16
CA PHE A 21 -17.76 5.38 12.69
C PHE A 21 -18.27 4.55 13.88
N THR A 22 -17.91 3.26 13.94
CA THR A 22 -18.41 2.32 14.97
C THR A 22 -17.50 2.16 16.17
N GLY A 23 -16.30 2.76 16.15
CA GLY A 23 -15.31 2.61 17.21
C GLY A 23 -14.53 1.28 17.09
N ARG A 24 -13.33 1.24 17.68
CA ARG A 24 -12.40 0.09 17.57
C ARG A 24 -12.82 -1.13 18.38
N ASP A 25 -13.92 -1.05 19.12
CA ASP A 25 -14.33 -2.07 20.08
C ASP A 25 -15.02 -3.28 19.42
N ASN A 26 -15.43 -3.14 18.16
CA ASN A 26 -16.01 -4.24 17.40
C ASN A 26 -14.91 -5.16 16.81
N VAL A 27 -14.48 -6.11 17.65
CA VAL A 27 -13.44 -7.10 17.32
C VAL A 27 -13.77 -7.90 16.06
N THR A 28 -15.05 -8.19 15.81
CA THR A 28 -15.48 -8.95 14.62
C THR A 28 -15.26 -8.15 13.33
N LEU A 29 -15.61 -6.86 13.33
CA LEU A 29 -15.34 -5.96 12.21
C LEU A 29 -13.84 -5.80 11.98
N LEU A 30 -13.06 -5.63 13.06
CA LEU A 30 -11.61 -5.51 13.00
C LEU A 30 -10.95 -6.78 12.40
N ALA A 31 -11.40 -7.96 12.82
CA ALA A 31 -10.90 -9.24 12.30
C ALA A 31 -11.28 -9.45 10.82
N SER A 32 -12.52 -9.11 10.44
CA SER A 32 -12.98 -9.20 9.06
C SER A 32 -12.21 -8.25 8.12
N PHE A 33 -11.93 -7.02 8.59
CA PHE A 33 -11.09 -6.05 7.90
C PHE A 33 -9.69 -6.62 7.64
N GLY A 34 -9.05 -7.15 8.69
CA GLY A 34 -7.73 -7.76 8.60
C GLY A 34 -7.70 -8.90 7.58
N LEU A 35 -8.69 -9.80 7.62
CA LEU A 35 -8.80 -10.92 6.69
C LEU A 35 -9.05 -10.46 5.24
N CYS A 36 -9.97 -9.53 5.01
CA CYS A 36 -10.25 -9.00 3.67
C CYS A 36 -9.02 -8.32 3.06
N MET A 37 -8.31 -7.51 3.84
CA MET A 37 -7.09 -6.84 3.38
C MET A 37 -5.97 -7.85 3.09
N LEU A 38 -5.77 -8.84 3.96
CA LEU A 38 -4.71 -9.85 3.80
C LEU A 38 -4.98 -10.74 2.59
N VAL A 39 -6.20 -11.28 2.46
CA VAL A 39 -6.57 -12.12 1.30
C VAL A 39 -6.50 -11.31 0.00
N GLY A 40 -7.00 -10.08 -0.01
CA GLY A 40 -6.94 -9.19 -1.16
C GLY A 40 -5.51 -8.88 -1.60
N THR A 41 -4.62 -8.55 -0.65
CA THR A 41 -3.21 -8.28 -0.94
C THR A 41 -2.46 -9.52 -1.41
N VAL A 42 -2.69 -10.70 -0.81
CA VAL A 42 -2.07 -11.95 -1.26
C VAL A 42 -2.47 -12.30 -2.69
N LEU A 43 -3.75 -12.17 -3.05
CA LEU A 43 -4.22 -12.43 -4.41
C LEU A 43 -3.62 -11.45 -5.44
N LEU A 44 -3.49 -10.18 -5.08
CA LEU A 44 -2.86 -9.17 -5.93
C LEU A 44 -1.36 -9.41 -6.07
N ALA A 45 -0.67 -9.74 -4.98
CA ALA A 45 0.75 -10.08 -4.96
C ALA A 45 1.05 -11.33 -5.80
N ALA A 46 0.29 -12.42 -5.60
CA ALA A 46 0.41 -13.65 -6.39
C ALA A 46 0.24 -13.38 -7.89
N ASN A 47 -0.72 -12.53 -8.26
CA ASN A 47 -0.92 -12.16 -9.66
C ASN A 47 0.21 -11.27 -10.21
N ALA A 48 0.74 -10.34 -9.40
CA ALA A 48 1.89 -9.51 -9.78
C ALA A 48 3.13 -10.38 -10.01
N ILE A 49 3.40 -11.33 -9.11
CA ILE A 49 4.49 -12.31 -9.22
C ILE A 49 4.30 -13.19 -10.45
N ALA A 50 3.11 -13.74 -10.67
CA ALA A 50 2.82 -14.56 -11.85
C ALA A 50 3.06 -13.79 -13.16
N ARG A 51 2.73 -12.49 -13.20
CA ARG A 51 3.00 -11.62 -14.36
C ARG A 51 4.47 -11.30 -14.56
N PHE A 52 5.20 -11.14 -13.46
CA PHE A 52 6.65 -10.94 -13.47
C PHE A 52 7.37 -12.19 -13.99
N LEU A 53 7.01 -13.38 -13.47
CA LEU A 53 7.56 -14.67 -13.92
C LEU A 53 7.26 -14.96 -15.39
N ARG A 54 6.10 -14.53 -15.91
CA ARG A 54 5.75 -14.64 -17.34
C ARG A 54 6.47 -13.63 -18.24
N GLY A 55 7.41 -12.84 -17.72
CA GLY A 55 8.20 -11.88 -18.50
C GLY A 55 7.40 -10.68 -19.04
N THR A 56 6.14 -10.52 -18.62
CA THR A 56 5.28 -9.41 -19.09
C THR A 56 5.58 -8.09 -18.42
N LEU A 57 6.37 -8.11 -17.34
CA LEU A 57 6.77 -6.96 -16.53
C LEU A 57 8.29 -6.92 -16.44
N GLN A 58 8.90 -5.78 -16.73
CA GLN A 58 10.32 -5.53 -16.49
C GLN A 58 10.50 -4.44 -15.45
N LEU A 59 11.47 -4.64 -14.55
CA LEU A 59 11.85 -3.66 -13.54
C LEU A 59 12.92 -2.72 -14.10
N ARG A 60 12.83 -1.42 -13.79
CA ARG A 60 13.89 -0.43 -14.05
C ARG A 60 14.45 0.08 -12.73
N PRO A 61 15.37 -0.66 -12.07
CA PRO A 61 15.86 -0.29 -10.75
C PRO A 61 16.49 1.11 -10.71
N PHE A 62 17.17 1.53 -11.78
CA PHE A 62 17.74 2.88 -11.88
C PHE A 62 16.70 4.00 -11.93
N ASN A 63 15.56 3.78 -12.58
CA ASN A 63 14.48 4.76 -12.59
C ASN A 63 13.77 4.80 -11.23
N ALA A 64 13.60 3.64 -10.58
CA ALA A 64 13.03 3.56 -9.24
C ALA A 64 13.88 4.36 -8.24
N LEU A 65 15.20 4.22 -8.29
CA LEU A 65 16.12 4.93 -7.41
C LEU A 65 16.05 6.45 -7.57
N LYS A 66 15.85 6.95 -8.79
CA LYS A 66 15.66 8.39 -9.05
C LYS A 66 14.31 8.92 -8.55
N LEU A 67 13.28 8.07 -8.59
CA LEU A 67 11.91 8.43 -8.22
C LEU A 67 11.66 8.28 -6.71
N PHE A 68 12.44 7.44 -6.04
CA PHE A 68 12.42 7.21 -4.60
C PHE A 68 12.48 8.51 -3.76
N PRO A 69 13.49 9.39 -3.90
CA PRO A 69 13.58 10.59 -3.05
C PRO A 69 12.40 11.53 -3.26
N VAL A 70 11.87 11.63 -4.48
CA VAL A 70 10.68 12.44 -4.78
C VAL A 70 9.45 11.88 -4.06
N LEU A 71 9.20 10.57 -4.17
CA LEU A 71 8.08 9.92 -3.48
C LEU A 71 8.24 9.99 -1.97
N PHE A 72 9.45 9.83 -1.46
CA PHE A 72 9.73 9.97 -0.04
C PHE A 72 9.35 11.36 0.48
N ILE A 73 9.79 12.43 -0.19
CA ILE A 73 9.46 13.80 0.20
C ILE A 73 7.94 14.04 0.16
N VAL A 74 7.26 13.59 -0.91
CA VAL A 74 5.80 13.75 -1.04
C VAL A 74 5.05 13.01 0.05
N MET A 75 5.40 11.74 0.30
CA MET A 75 4.74 10.95 1.35
C MET A 75 5.08 11.48 2.75
N PHE A 76 6.30 11.94 2.98
CA PHE A 76 6.70 12.55 4.25
C PHE A 76 5.91 13.84 4.51
N ALA A 77 5.79 14.72 3.52
CA ALA A 77 5.01 15.95 3.62
C ALA A 77 3.53 15.68 3.89
N LEU A 78 2.93 14.71 3.19
CA LEU A 78 1.55 14.28 3.43
C LEU A 78 1.35 13.72 4.84
N THR A 79 2.26 12.85 5.30
CA THR A 79 2.15 12.21 6.61
C THR A 79 2.37 13.22 7.73
N PHE A 80 3.31 14.14 7.56
CA PHE A 80 3.55 15.24 8.50
C PHE A 80 2.38 16.22 8.53
N GLY A 81 1.81 16.58 7.38
CA GLY A 81 0.61 17.40 7.27
C GLY A 81 -0.61 16.75 7.93
N LEU A 82 -0.82 15.45 7.71
CA LEU A 82 -1.87 14.69 8.38
C LEU A 82 -1.70 14.66 9.89
N ARG A 83 -0.46 14.61 10.39
CA ARG A 83 -0.17 14.64 11.82
C ARG A 83 -0.57 15.96 12.50
N LEU A 84 -0.58 17.07 11.76
CA LEU A 84 -1.05 18.37 12.28
C LEU A 84 -2.58 18.39 12.49
N ILE A 85 -3.31 17.59 11.72
CA ILE A 85 -4.79 17.55 11.76
C ILE A 85 -5.27 16.39 12.64
N MET A 86 -4.56 15.26 12.61
CA MET A 86 -4.88 14.04 13.35
C MET A 86 -3.71 13.66 14.27
N PRO A 87 -3.84 13.81 15.59
CA PRO A 87 -2.81 13.40 16.53
C PRO A 87 -2.59 11.90 16.43
N SER A 88 -1.35 11.49 16.12
CA SER A 88 -0.96 10.08 16.05
C SER A 88 -0.05 9.72 17.22
N ASN A 89 -0.21 8.48 17.73
CA ASN A 89 0.60 7.92 18.81
C ASN A 89 1.97 7.42 18.33
N PHE A 90 2.28 7.52 17.03
CA PHE A 90 3.53 7.03 16.47
C PHE A 90 4.68 8.02 16.70
N SER A 91 5.85 7.51 17.03
CA SER A 91 7.05 8.35 17.12
C SER A 91 7.41 8.93 15.75
N ALA A 92 8.06 10.09 15.74
CA ALA A 92 8.54 10.70 14.49
C ALA A 92 9.48 9.74 13.73
N THR A 93 10.31 8.98 14.46
CA THR A 93 11.25 8.02 13.91
C THR A 93 10.56 6.83 13.24
N GLU A 94 9.54 6.23 13.88
CA GLU A 94 8.75 5.15 13.26
C GLU A 94 8.04 5.63 12.00
N THR A 95 7.54 6.86 12.01
CA THR A 95 6.88 7.48 10.85
C THR A 95 7.84 7.61 9.67
N VAL A 96 9.07 8.06 9.91
CA VAL A 96 10.12 8.19 8.88
C VAL A 96 10.45 6.82 8.27
N TRP A 97 10.63 5.79 9.10
CA TRP A 97 10.90 4.44 8.63
C TRP A 97 9.76 3.88 7.77
N LEU A 98 8.52 4.04 8.21
CA LEU A 98 7.33 3.63 7.46
C LEU A 98 7.23 4.33 6.10
N VAL A 99 7.46 5.64 6.07
CA VAL A 99 7.45 6.44 4.84
C VAL A 99 8.58 6.02 3.90
N ALA A 100 9.78 5.75 4.43
CA ALA A 100 10.91 5.26 3.63
C ALA A 100 10.60 3.91 2.97
N ILE A 101 10.08 2.95 3.73
CA ILE A 101 9.69 1.64 3.22
C ILE A 101 8.62 1.79 2.14
N MET A 102 7.56 2.56 2.41
CA MET A 102 6.48 2.82 1.44
C MET A 102 7.01 3.48 0.17
N ALA A 103 7.88 4.48 0.27
CA ALA A 103 8.46 5.16 -0.88
C ALA A 103 9.31 4.22 -1.75
N VAL A 104 10.06 3.28 -1.14
CA VAL A 104 10.78 2.24 -1.90
C VAL A 104 9.79 1.37 -2.67
N PHE A 105 8.76 0.83 -2.01
CA PHE A 105 7.76 0.00 -2.67
C PHE A 105 7.02 0.73 -3.80
N PHE A 106 6.62 1.98 -3.57
CA PHE A 106 5.93 2.78 -4.58
C PHE A 106 6.84 3.16 -5.76
N SER A 107 8.11 3.50 -5.51
CA SER A 107 9.06 3.82 -6.59
C SER A 107 9.33 2.62 -7.49
N ILE A 108 9.44 1.43 -6.90
CA ILE A 108 9.53 0.17 -7.64
C ILE A 108 8.24 -0.05 -8.43
N TYR A 109 7.07 0.04 -7.78
CA TYR A 109 5.78 -0.19 -8.43
C TYR A 109 5.51 0.77 -9.59
N ALA A 110 5.77 2.07 -9.41
CA ALA A 110 5.55 3.11 -10.42
C ALA A 110 6.44 2.93 -11.66
N THR A 111 7.60 2.30 -11.50
CA THR A 111 8.55 2.06 -12.59
C THR A 111 8.44 0.66 -13.20
N ILE A 112 7.52 -0.17 -12.71
CA ILE A 112 7.12 -1.41 -13.37
C ILE A 112 6.38 -1.05 -14.66
N TYR A 113 6.95 -1.45 -15.79
CA TYR A 113 6.32 -1.27 -17.10
C TYR A 113 5.97 -2.62 -17.71
N ARG A 114 4.91 -2.63 -18.52
CA ARG A 114 4.56 -3.77 -19.35
C ARG A 114 5.55 -3.82 -20.51
N LYS A 115 6.29 -4.93 -20.65
CA LYS A 115 7.15 -5.14 -21.82
C LYS A 115 6.22 -5.13 -23.05
N ARG A 116 6.41 -4.18 -23.98
CA ARG A 116 5.75 -4.29 -25.30
C ARG A 116 6.36 -5.53 -25.96
N ALA A 117 5.50 -6.48 -26.29
CA ALA A 117 5.86 -7.66 -27.07
C ALA A 117 6.42 -7.23 -28.43
#